data_AF-G8R702-F1
#
_entry.id   AF-G8R702-F1
#
_cell.length_a   1.000
_cell.length_b   1.000
_cell.length_c   1.000
_cell.angle_alpha   90.00
_cell.angle_beta   90.00
_cell.angle_gamma   90.00
#
_symmetry.space_group_name_H-M   'P 1'
#
loop_
_entity.id
_entity.type
_entity.pdbx_description
1 polymer ?
#
loop_
_entity_poly.entity_id
_entity_poly.type
_entity_poly.pdbx_seq_one_letter_code
_entity_poly.pdbx_strand_id
1 'polypeptide(L)'
;MMKGRIIWMLALIAGLATACSKDSSDLASGSGYQDEYRFYAKAKINGLPIDFNAGENGYGLETDYTLEDSVIIMTGKLAKENQPLKNTILLNIRGNKKVADESSFRVEQSLYPGLFSYRDLSGYITVAGSYDLKFLGDTSYSQLGYNWTFENGGNSSLRSPAPIRVSVSEFDPFKVTLKTDYYGCISEVTHWVNIQNNCDATIKISEISNYGFKVKAISRQGNVLNVDWALDGQEVDPDFVGAISSSLYGTHTLRAEIYFEEGCSKVVERTFDAFNTTPCLTDFWYEKNKSTTYDSEQLGAVELEYYDENGKKFTTFYSGTNGDFEIVSLSPYLENEKGQQTTRFFFEANAILKSEDGTSVELTECFGSFAVAHP
;
A
#
# COMPACT_ATOMS: atom_id res chain seq x y z
N MET A 1 -40.04 48.12 81.25
CA MET A 1 -40.54 49.38 80.63
C MET A 1 -41.19 49.03 79.31
N MET A 2 -42.40 49.54 79.10
CA MET A 2 -43.28 49.28 77.95
C MET A 2 -42.76 49.76 76.59
N LYS A 3 -43.39 49.17 75.56
CA LYS A 3 -43.76 49.67 74.20
C LYS A 3 -43.04 48.87 73.10
N GLY A 4 -43.70 48.28 72.10
CA GLY A 4 -45.09 48.18 71.66
C GLY A 4 -45.12 47.11 70.53
N ARG A 5 -46.19 46.30 70.40
CA ARG A 5 -47.23 46.42 69.34
C ARG A 5 -46.67 46.50 67.89
N ILE A 6 -47.15 45.80 66.85
CA ILE A 6 -48.22 44.80 66.63
C ILE A 6 -48.11 44.40 65.12
N ILE A 7 -48.27 43.10 64.81
CA ILE A 7 -48.95 42.45 63.65
C ILE A 7 -48.50 42.76 62.19
N TRP A 8 -48.26 41.66 61.44
CA TRP A 8 -48.84 41.23 60.13
C TRP A 8 -47.73 40.49 59.35
N MET A 9 -47.92 39.42 58.56
CA MET A 9 -48.85 38.30 58.41
C MET A 9 -48.29 37.53 57.18
N LEU A 10 -48.55 36.22 57.09
CA LEU A 10 -48.44 35.36 55.88
C LEU A 10 -47.01 35.09 55.34
N ALA A 11 -46.66 34.02 54.64
CA ALA A 11 -47.12 32.63 54.44
C ALA A 11 -46.31 32.09 53.25
N LEU A 12 -46.25 30.76 53.10
CA LEU A 12 -45.78 29.98 51.93
C LEU A 12 -44.25 29.89 51.71
N ILE A 13 -43.60 28.72 51.83
CA ILE A 13 -43.70 27.45 51.06
C ILE A 13 -42.91 27.48 49.74
N ALA A 14 -42.07 26.44 49.61
CA ALA A 14 -41.53 25.80 48.41
C ALA A 14 -40.32 26.42 47.70
N GLY A 15 -39.32 25.56 47.46
CA GLY A 15 -38.21 25.84 46.56
C GLY A 15 -37.00 24.93 46.71
N LEU A 16 -37.18 23.61 46.83
CA LEU A 16 -36.11 22.65 46.54
C LEU A 16 -35.85 22.65 45.02
N ALA A 17 -34.71 23.20 44.61
CA ALA A 17 -33.92 22.78 43.45
C ALA A 17 -32.89 23.87 43.17
N THR A 18 -31.60 23.56 43.30
CA THR A 18 -30.60 23.75 42.23
C THR A 18 -29.20 23.35 42.67
N ALA A 19 -28.59 22.56 41.79
CA ALA A 19 -27.17 22.52 41.43
C ALA A 19 -26.13 22.11 42.49
N CYS A 20 -25.78 20.83 42.47
CA CYS A 20 -24.40 20.42 42.67
C CYS A 20 -23.54 21.03 41.55
N SER A 21 -22.77 22.08 41.86
CA SER A 21 -21.60 22.45 41.06
C SER A 21 -20.52 21.40 41.30
N LYS A 22 -20.15 20.67 40.24
CA LYS A 22 -18.98 19.80 40.24
C LYS A 22 -17.77 20.66 39.85
N ASP A 23 -16.76 20.62 40.71
CA ASP A 23 -15.52 21.38 40.59
C ASP A 23 -14.86 21.23 39.21
N SER A 24 -14.58 22.37 38.60
CA SER A 24 -13.78 22.54 37.40
C SER A 24 -12.32 22.69 37.80
N SER A 25 -11.62 21.57 37.94
CA SER A 25 -10.16 21.54 38.05
C SER A 25 -9.64 20.26 37.42
N ASP A 26 -9.72 20.17 36.08
CA ASP A 26 -8.94 19.24 35.25
C ASP A 26 -9.00 19.71 33.77
N LEU A 27 -8.65 20.97 33.55
CA LEU A 27 -8.44 21.54 32.22
C LEU A 27 -6.98 21.97 32.12
N ALA A 28 -6.13 21.04 31.64
CA ALA A 28 -5.04 21.26 30.68
C ALA A 28 -3.96 20.17 30.84
N SER A 29 -4.03 19.11 30.04
CA SER A 29 -2.93 18.53 29.24
C SER A 29 -3.23 17.07 28.86
N GLY A 30 -3.38 16.81 27.56
CA GLY A 30 -3.58 15.48 27.00
C GLY A 30 -4.79 15.43 26.04
N SER A 31 -4.53 15.75 24.78
CA SER A 31 -5.46 15.67 23.65
C SER A 31 -6.12 14.30 23.54
N GLY A 32 -7.32 14.15 24.10
CA GLY A 32 -8.23 13.08 23.74
C GLY A 32 -8.83 13.37 22.38
N TYR A 33 -8.15 12.95 21.31
CA TYR A 33 -8.80 12.77 20.02
C TYR A 33 -9.85 11.67 20.24
N GLN A 34 -11.11 12.05 20.44
CA GLN A 34 -12.22 11.10 20.31
C GLN A 34 -12.65 11.14 18.86
N ASP A 35 -12.55 10.00 18.17
CA ASP A 35 -13.22 9.81 16.89
C ASP A 35 -14.70 10.18 17.07
N GLU A 36 -15.15 11.22 16.36
CA GLU A 36 -16.53 11.72 16.44
C GLU A 36 -17.52 10.64 15.98
N TYR A 37 -17.08 9.70 15.15
CA TYR A 37 -17.87 8.58 14.63
C TYR A 37 -17.20 7.24 14.91
N ARG A 38 -17.98 6.27 15.42
CA ARG A 38 -17.47 4.93 15.72
C ARG A 38 -17.21 4.09 14.45
N PHE A 39 -18.06 4.26 13.45
CA PHE A 39 -17.92 3.63 12.14
C PHE A 39 -18.05 4.68 11.06
N TYR A 40 -17.11 4.68 10.14
CA TYR A 40 -17.04 5.66 9.07
C TYR A 40 -16.19 5.14 7.92
N ALA A 41 -16.35 5.75 6.75
CA ALA A 41 -15.46 5.58 5.61
C ALA A 41 -15.32 6.90 4.86
N LYS A 42 -14.07 7.33 4.67
CA LYS A 42 -13.69 8.51 3.89
C LYS A 42 -12.91 8.05 2.68
N ALA A 43 -13.11 8.70 1.54
CA ALA A 43 -12.36 8.41 0.32
C ALA A 43 -12.45 9.55 -0.69
N LYS A 44 -11.74 9.42 -1.80
CA LYS A 44 -11.92 10.19 -3.02
C LYS A 44 -12.39 9.29 -4.16
N ILE A 45 -13.53 9.61 -4.76
CA ILE A 45 -14.04 8.97 -5.98
C ILE A 45 -13.71 9.88 -7.16
N ASN A 46 -12.83 9.43 -8.05
CA ASN A 46 -12.31 10.23 -9.18
C ASN A 46 -11.80 11.62 -8.71
N GLY A 47 -11.12 11.65 -7.56
CA GLY A 47 -10.60 12.87 -6.93
C GLY A 47 -11.61 13.69 -6.11
N LEU A 48 -12.90 13.37 -6.13
CA LEU A 48 -13.92 14.07 -5.34
C LEU A 48 -14.11 13.41 -3.97
N PRO A 49 -14.02 14.16 -2.86
CA PRO A 49 -14.14 13.59 -1.52
C PRO A 49 -15.56 13.09 -1.25
N ILE A 50 -15.64 11.94 -0.60
CA ILE A 50 -16.86 11.35 -0.03
C ILE A 50 -16.63 11.01 1.44
N ASP A 51 -17.69 11.14 2.24
CA ASP A 51 -17.67 10.84 3.66
C ASP A 51 -18.97 10.15 4.06
N PHE A 52 -18.84 8.98 4.70
CA PHE A 52 -19.94 8.20 5.24
C PHE A 52 -19.69 7.98 6.71
N ASN A 53 -20.58 8.48 7.56
CA ASN A 53 -20.45 8.44 9.02
C ASN A 53 -21.69 7.78 9.63
N ALA A 54 -21.52 6.65 10.31
CA ALA A 54 -22.62 6.02 11.03
C ALA A 54 -23.11 6.93 12.17
N GLY A 55 -24.43 7.10 12.28
CA GLY A 55 -25.07 8.03 13.21
C GLY A 55 -25.36 9.41 12.62
N GLU A 56 -24.87 9.72 11.41
CA GLU A 56 -25.20 10.95 10.69
C GLU A 56 -26.11 10.69 9.50
N ASN A 57 -27.04 11.62 9.21
CA ASN A 57 -27.84 11.60 7.98
C ASN A 57 -28.56 10.27 7.69
N GLY A 58 -28.87 9.50 8.75
CA GLY A 58 -29.51 8.19 8.68
C GLY A 58 -28.60 7.03 8.27
N TYR A 59 -27.27 7.22 8.26
CA TYR A 59 -26.33 6.14 8.02
C TYR A 59 -26.18 5.24 9.25
N GLY A 60 -26.18 3.93 8.99
CA GLY A 60 -25.85 2.89 9.95
C GLY A 60 -24.86 1.91 9.34
N LEU A 61 -24.08 1.26 10.20
CA LEU A 61 -23.27 0.11 9.79
C LEU A 61 -24.07 -1.17 10.07
N GLU A 62 -24.53 -1.82 9.01
CA GLU A 62 -25.11 -3.15 9.07
C GLU A 62 -23.99 -4.19 8.93
N THR A 63 -24.07 -5.27 9.71
CA THR A 63 -23.11 -6.38 9.65
C THR A 63 -23.84 -7.70 9.55
N ASP A 64 -23.30 -8.63 8.79
CA ASP A 64 -23.85 -9.98 8.65
C ASP A 64 -22.73 -10.96 8.27
N TYR A 65 -23.06 -12.24 8.23
CA TYR A 65 -22.22 -13.23 7.56
C TYR A 65 -23.07 -14.31 6.89
N THR A 66 -22.52 -14.96 5.88
CA THR A 66 -23.11 -16.14 5.22
C THR A 66 -22.10 -17.26 5.08
N LEU A 67 -22.57 -18.49 4.90
CA LEU A 67 -21.75 -19.64 4.51
C LEU A 67 -22.08 -20.00 3.05
N GLU A 68 -21.16 -19.71 2.13
CA GLU A 68 -21.31 -19.96 0.69
C GLU A 68 -20.19 -20.88 0.21
N ASP A 69 -20.54 -22.00 -0.43
CA ASP A 69 -19.56 -22.97 -0.94
C ASP A 69 -18.52 -23.42 0.09
N SER A 70 -18.97 -23.60 1.35
CA SER A 70 -18.13 -23.92 2.51
C SER A 70 -17.15 -22.82 2.92
N VAL A 71 -17.34 -21.58 2.48
CA VAL A 71 -16.53 -20.41 2.87
C VAL A 71 -17.42 -19.39 3.57
N ILE A 72 -16.99 -18.91 4.74
CA ILE A 72 -17.68 -17.82 5.43
C ILE A 72 -17.42 -16.51 4.68
N ILE A 73 -18.48 -15.76 4.38
CA ILE A 73 -18.39 -14.41 3.84
C ILE A 73 -18.89 -13.46 4.91
N MET A 74 -18.01 -12.60 5.40
CA MET A 74 -18.30 -11.62 6.43
C MET A 74 -18.60 -10.28 5.76
N THR A 75 -19.76 -9.69 6.02
CA THR A 75 -20.23 -8.47 5.36
C THR A 75 -20.32 -7.32 6.34
N GLY A 76 -19.79 -6.18 5.94
CA GLY A 76 -20.03 -4.88 6.56
C GLY A 76 -20.60 -3.94 5.51
N LYS A 77 -21.67 -3.23 5.83
CA LYS A 77 -22.36 -2.34 4.89
C LYS A 77 -22.69 -1.02 5.59
N LEU A 78 -22.05 0.05 5.15
CA LEU A 78 -22.31 1.40 5.62
C LEU A 78 -23.25 2.09 4.64
N ALA A 79 -24.53 2.18 5.02
CA ALA A 79 -25.62 2.63 4.16
C ALA A 79 -26.64 3.45 4.93
N LYS A 80 -27.51 4.17 4.23
CA LYS A 80 -28.68 4.80 4.84
C LYS A 80 -29.75 3.76 5.15
N GLU A 81 -30.28 3.79 6.37
CA GLU A 81 -31.34 2.89 6.79
C GLU A 81 -32.57 2.99 5.87
N ASN A 82 -33.14 1.84 5.51
CA ASN A 82 -34.37 1.71 4.74
C ASN A 82 -34.36 2.38 3.35
N GLN A 83 -33.18 2.64 2.78
CA GLN A 83 -33.06 3.17 1.42
C GLN A 83 -32.52 2.12 0.45
N PRO A 84 -32.84 2.21 -0.86
CA PRO A 84 -32.12 1.48 -1.89
C PRO A 84 -30.61 1.72 -1.73
N LEU A 85 -29.80 0.74 -2.12
CA LEU A 85 -28.33 0.83 -2.10
C LEU A 85 -27.89 2.02 -2.96
N LYS A 86 -27.67 3.16 -2.30
CA LYS A 86 -27.28 4.46 -2.87
C LYS A 86 -26.31 5.08 -1.90
N ASN A 87 -25.25 5.68 -2.43
CA ASN A 87 -24.19 6.27 -1.61
C ASN A 87 -23.75 5.30 -0.50
N THR A 88 -23.42 4.07 -0.87
CA THR A 88 -23.17 2.96 0.08
C THR A 88 -21.77 2.42 -0.16
N ILE A 89 -21.05 2.13 0.93
CA ILE A 89 -19.83 1.31 0.89
C ILE A 89 -20.13 -0.03 1.54
N LEU A 90 -19.72 -1.11 0.86
CA LEU A 90 -19.89 -2.48 1.32
C LEU A 90 -18.57 -3.22 1.20
N LEU A 91 -18.22 -3.96 2.25
CA LEU A 91 -17.07 -4.85 2.30
C LEU A 91 -17.57 -6.27 2.50
N ASN A 92 -17.21 -7.17 1.58
CA ASN A 92 -17.37 -8.61 1.76
C ASN A 92 -15.98 -9.23 1.92
N ILE A 93 -15.72 -9.83 3.08
CA ILE A 93 -14.43 -10.47 3.38
C ILE A 93 -14.64 -11.98 3.45
N ARG A 94 -13.97 -12.71 2.56
CA ARG A 94 -14.02 -14.18 2.53
C ARG A 94 -13.11 -14.76 3.61
N GLY A 95 -13.58 -15.81 4.28
CA GLY A 95 -12.76 -16.60 5.19
C GLY A 95 -11.54 -17.17 4.48
N ASN A 96 -10.44 -17.34 5.21
CA ASN A 96 -9.18 -17.82 4.63
C ASN A 96 -9.08 -19.35 4.50
N LYS A 97 -10.17 -20.07 4.80
CA LYS A 97 -10.25 -21.52 4.68
C LYS A 97 -11.69 -21.94 4.44
N LYS A 98 -11.84 -23.14 3.88
CA LYS A 98 -13.10 -23.86 3.90
C LYS A 98 -13.43 -24.40 5.28
N VAL A 99 -14.71 -24.40 5.61
CA VAL A 99 -15.26 -24.88 6.87
C VAL A 99 -16.40 -25.86 6.59
N ALA A 100 -16.53 -26.89 7.43
CA ALA A 100 -17.63 -27.85 7.31
C ALA A 100 -18.98 -27.19 7.71
N ASP A 101 -18.92 -26.31 8.70
CA ASP A 101 -20.03 -25.54 9.24
C ASP A 101 -19.51 -24.28 9.94
N GLU A 102 -20.43 -23.38 10.26
CA GLU A 102 -20.17 -22.08 10.90
C GLU A 102 -19.40 -22.22 12.24
N SER A 103 -19.67 -23.27 13.02
CA SER A 103 -19.05 -23.44 14.35
C SER A 103 -17.55 -23.75 14.31
N SER A 104 -17.04 -24.17 13.14
CA SER A 104 -15.62 -24.44 12.90
C SER A 104 -14.83 -23.22 12.42
N PHE A 105 -15.51 -22.11 12.12
CA PHE A 105 -14.88 -20.85 11.74
C PHE A 105 -14.22 -20.17 12.95
N ARG A 106 -13.09 -19.50 12.71
CA ARG A 106 -12.36 -18.72 13.72
C ARG A 106 -11.92 -17.42 13.08
N VAL A 107 -12.52 -16.31 13.48
CA VAL A 107 -12.29 -15.00 12.85
C VAL A 107 -10.82 -14.58 12.96
N GLU A 108 -10.13 -14.95 14.04
CA GLU A 108 -8.74 -14.59 14.33
C GLU A 108 -7.75 -15.27 13.37
N GLN A 109 -8.19 -16.34 12.69
CA GLN A 109 -7.40 -16.99 11.66
C GLN A 109 -7.63 -16.34 10.29
N SER A 110 -8.79 -15.74 10.05
CA SER A 110 -9.18 -15.17 8.76
C SER A 110 -8.97 -13.65 8.65
N LEU A 111 -9.13 -12.92 9.75
CA LEU A 111 -8.88 -11.49 9.85
C LEU A 111 -7.65 -11.23 10.73
N TYR A 112 -6.70 -10.50 10.19
CA TYR A 112 -5.46 -10.10 10.86
C TYR A 112 -5.02 -8.74 10.28
N PRO A 113 -4.26 -7.92 11.02
CA PRO A 113 -3.66 -6.73 10.45
C PRO A 113 -2.69 -7.09 9.31
N GLY A 114 -2.82 -6.42 8.17
CA GLY A 114 -2.01 -6.65 6.98
C GLY A 114 -2.79 -6.54 5.67
N LEU A 115 -2.10 -6.84 4.58
CA LEU A 115 -2.62 -6.74 3.21
C LEU A 115 -3.53 -7.90 2.84
N PHE A 116 -4.65 -7.58 2.20
CA PHE A 116 -5.61 -8.52 1.64
C PHE A 116 -5.68 -8.35 0.13
N SER A 117 -5.92 -9.46 -0.57
CA SER A 117 -6.24 -9.43 -1.99
C SER A 117 -7.63 -8.88 -2.24
N TYR A 118 -7.80 -8.14 -3.33
CA TYR A 118 -9.12 -7.98 -3.90
C TYR A 118 -9.58 -9.27 -4.57
N ARG A 119 -10.87 -9.56 -4.40
CA ARG A 119 -11.58 -10.60 -5.15
C ARG A 119 -11.79 -10.11 -6.58
N ASP A 120 -11.54 -10.96 -7.58
CA ASP A 120 -11.79 -10.68 -8.99
C ASP A 120 -12.42 -11.86 -9.76
N LEU A 121 -12.97 -11.62 -10.94
CA LEU A 121 -13.65 -12.62 -11.77
C LEU A 121 -12.70 -13.64 -12.41
N SER A 122 -11.40 -13.36 -12.45
CA SER A 122 -10.40 -14.25 -13.05
C SER A 122 -10.07 -15.45 -12.15
N GLY A 123 -10.40 -15.38 -10.85
CA GLY A 123 -10.07 -16.42 -9.87
C GLY A 123 -8.60 -16.39 -9.46
N TYR A 124 -7.93 -15.26 -9.62
CA TYR A 124 -6.57 -15.06 -9.14
C TYR A 124 -6.60 -14.15 -7.92
N ILE A 125 -5.79 -14.50 -6.92
CA ILE A 125 -5.54 -13.65 -5.76
C ILE A 125 -4.10 -13.12 -5.80
N THR A 126 -3.92 -11.92 -5.28
CA THR A 126 -2.61 -11.31 -5.10
C THR A 126 -1.89 -11.91 -3.89
N VAL A 127 -0.68 -12.39 -4.08
CA VAL A 127 0.13 -12.90 -2.97
C VAL A 127 0.77 -11.69 -2.28
N ALA A 128 0.33 -11.39 -1.05
CA ALA A 128 0.80 -10.24 -0.29
C ALA A 128 2.34 -10.24 -0.16
N GLY A 129 2.95 -9.09 -0.42
CA GLY A 129 4.40 -8.92 -0.37
C GLY A 129 5.17 -9.76 -1.41
N SER A 130 4.52 -10.29 -2.44
CA SER A 130 5.16 -11.06 -3.51
C SER A 130 4.98 -10.35 -4.86
N TYR A 131 6.04 -10.33 -5.66
CA TYR A 131 6.10 -9.64 -6.94
C TYR A 131 6.74 -10.51 -8.01
N ASP A 132 6.24 -10.41 -9.24
CA ASP A 132 6.83 -11.01 -10.42
C ASP A 132 7.63 -9.93 -11.17
N LEU A 133 8.95 -10.11 -11.20
CA LEU A 133 9.90 -9.22 -11.88
C LEU A 133 10.18 -9.72 -13.29
N LYS A 134 10.07 -8.83 -14.27
CA LYS A 134 10.49 -9.10 -15.66
C LYS A 134 11.65 -8.19 -16.01
N PHE A 135 12.72 -8.74 -16.57
CA PHE A 135 13.92 -7.98 -16.92
C PHE A 135 14.10 -7.92 -18.43
N LEU A 136 14.64 -6.80 -18.90
CA LEU A 136 14.98 -6.58 -20.30
C LEU A 136 16.31 -5.84 -20.41
N GLY A 137 17.30 -6.47 -21.03
CA GLY A 137 18.57 -5.82 -21.36
C GLY A 137 18.35 -4.70 -22.36
N ASP A 138 18.78 -3.48 -21.99
CA ASP A 138 18.81 -2.32 -22.85
C ASP A 138 19.99 -2.41 -23.80
N THR A 139 19.75 -2.22 -25.09
CA THR A 139 20.84 -2.25 -26.08
C THR A 139 20.66 -1.21 -27.16
N SER A 140 21.61 -0.28 -27.20
CA SER A 140 21.88 0.54 -28.37
C SER A 140 22.65 -0.22 -29.47
N TYR A 141 23.10 -1.46 -29.19
CA TYR A 141 23.97 -2.27 -30.06
C TYR A 141 23.25 -3.54 -30.53
N SER A 142 23.46 -3.93 -31.80
CA SER A 142 23.01 -5.22 -32.31
C SER A 142 24.00 -6.33 -31.89
N GLN A 143 23.51 -7.55 -31.60
CA GLN A 143 24.32 -8.74 -31.27
C GLN A 143 25.15 -8.67 -29.98
N LEU A 144 24.49 -8.47 -28.84
CA LEU A 144 25.10 -8.64 -27.50
C LEU A 144 24.88 -10.05 -26.95
N GLY A 145 25.91 -10.63 -26.34
CA GLY A 145 25.74 -11.72 -25.38
C GLY A 145 25.24 -11.17 -24.05
N TYR A 146 24.33 -11.90 -23.38
CA TYR A 146 23.81 -11.54 -22.05
C TYR A 146 24.20 -12.62 -21.06
N ASN A 147 24.51 -12.20 -19.83
CA ASN A 147 24.68 -13.08 -18.69
C ASN A 147 24.08 -12.39 -17.46
N TRP A 148 22.92 -12.87 -17.06
CA TRP A 148 22.19 -12.44 -15.88
C TRP A 148 22.57 -13.31 -14.70
N THR A 149 22.79 -12.68 -13.55
CA THR A 149 22.88 -13.34 -12.25
C THR A 149 21.90 -12.68 -11.30
N PHE A 150 21.09 -13.51 -10.63
CA PHE A 150 20.07 -13.08 -9.69
C PHE A 150 20.45 -13.48 -8.27
N GLU A 151 20.02 -12.71 -7.28
CA GLU A 151 20.34 -12.97 -5.87
C GLU A 151 19.89 -14.34 -5.37
N ASN A 152 18.78 -14.85 -5.91
CA ASN A 152 18.27 -16.19 -5.60
C ASN A 152 19.11 -17.34 -6.23
N GLY A 153 20.28 -17.04 -6.81
CA GLY A 153 21.17 -17.99 -7.46
C GLY A 153 20.80 -18.34 -8.91
N GLY A 154 19.71 -17.80 -9.43
CA GLY A 154 19.31 -17.97 -10.82
C GLY A 154 20.28 -17.31 -11.80
N ASN A 155 20.31 -17.81 -13.04
CA ASN A 155 21.05 -17.19 -14.14
C ASN A 155 20.29 -17.31 -15.47
N SER A 156 20.65 -16.48 -16.45
CA SER A 156 20.07 -16.52 -17.80
C SER A 156 21.02 -15.92 -18.83
N SER A 157 21.00 -16.43 -20.05
CA SER A 157 21.73 -15.87 -21.19
C SER A 157 20.82 -15.18 -22.22
N LEU A 158 19.52 -15.05 -21.91
CA LEU A 158 18.54 -14.42 -22.80
C LEU A 158 18.54 -12.90 -22.59
N ARG A 159 18.24 -12.15 -23.65
CA ARG A 159 18.03 -10.70 -23.55
C ARG A 159 16.92 -10.34 -22.55
N SER A 160 15.85 -11.12 -22.56
CA SER A 160 14.76 -11.05 -21.59
C SER A 160 14.62 -12.43 -20.93
N PRO A 161 15.12 -12.59 -19.70
CA PRO A 161 14.93 -13.79 -18.90
C PRO A 161 13.45 -14.10 -18.63
N ALA A 162 13.16 -15.34 -18.22
CA ALA A 162 11.83 -15.66 -17.71
C ALA A 162 11.50 -14.79 -16.47
N PRO A 163 10.21 -14.46 -16.22
CA PRO A 163 9.82 -13.73 -15.02
C PRO A 163 10.27 -14.43 -13.74
N ILE A 164 10.70 -13.65 -12.75
CA ILE A 164 11.19 -14.15 -11.45
C ILE A 164 10.25 -13.67 -10.36
N ARG A 165 9.71 -14.61 -9.60
CA ARG A 165 8.91 -14.32 -8.41
C ARG A 165 9.82 -14.08 -7.21
N VAL A 166 9.59 -12.98 -6.49
CA VAL A 166 10.33 -12.59 -5.28
C VAL A 166 9.37 -12.14 -4.20
N SER A 167 9.73 -12.34 -2.93
CA SER A 167 8.97 -11.84 -1.78
C SER A 167 9.77 -10.80 -1.01
N VAL A 168 9.11 -9.72 -0.57
CA VAL A 168 9.66 -8.68 0.32
C VAL A 168 10.23 -9.30 1.60
N SER A 169 9.63 -10.39 2.09
CA SER A 169 10.09 -11.07 3.31
C SER A 169 11.41 -11.83 3.15
N GLU A 170 11.78 -12.15 1.91
CA GLU A 170 12.99 -12.90 1.57
C GLU A 170 14.06 -11.98 0.97
N PHE A 171 13.64 -11.06 0.09
CA PHE A 171 14.49 -10.14 -0.64
C PHE A 171 13.86 -8.74 -0.64
N ASP A 172 14.44 -7.80 0.10
CA ASP A 172 14.22 -6.38 -0.12
C ASP A 172 15.44 -5.56 0.36
N PRO A 173 16.22 -4.95 -0.56
CA PRO A 173 16.09 -5.02 -2.03
C PRO A 173 16.58 -6.34 -2.65
N PHE A 174 16.21 -6.62 -3.91
CA PHE A 174 16.66 -7.80 -4.69
C PHE A 174 17.81 -7.45 -5.64
N LYS A 175 18.97 -8.07 -5.47
CA LYS A 175 20.18 -7.84 -6.28
C LYS A 175 20.11 -8.54 -7.64
N VAL A 176 20.35 -7.78 -8.70
CA VAL A 176 20.38 -8.28 -10.09
C VAL A 176 21.60 -7.73 -10.82
N THR A 177 22.42 -8.63 -11.35
CA THR A 177 23.61 -8.27 -12.15
C THR A 177 23.39 -8.68 -13.61
N LEU A 178 23.59 -7.74 -14.52
CA LEU A 178 23.66 -7.99 -15.96
C LEU A 178 25.09 -7.74 -16.44
N LYS A 179 25.68 -8.78 -17.03
CA LYS A 179 26.91 -8.68 -17.81
C LYS A 179 26.59 -8.85 -19.29
N THR A 180 27.16 -7.98 -20.12
CA THR A 180 27.05 -8.06 -21.57
C THR A 180 28.44 -8.13 -22.22
N ASP A 181 28.50 -8.77 -23.37
CA ASP A 181 29.71 -8.85 -24.21
C ASP A 181 29.34 -8.52 -25.66
N TYR A 182 30.01 -7.52 -26.21
CA TYR A 182 29.97 -7.14 -27.62
C TYR A 182 31.38 -7.12 -28.19
N TYR A 183 31.76 -8.18 -28.91
CA TYR A 183 33.07 -8.31 -29.56
C TYR A 183 34.25 -8.00 -28.62
N GLY A 184 34.18 -8.47 -27.36
CA GLY A 184 35.22 -8.24 -26.35
C GLY A 184 35.08 -6.95 -25.56
N CYS A 185 34.08 -6.12 -25.89
CA CYS A 185 33.68 -5.01 -25.04
C CYS A 185 32.68 -5.51 -23.99
N ILE A 186 33.14 -5.59 -22.74
CA ILE A 186 32.38 -6.12 -21.61
C ILE A 186 31.81 -4.97 -20.80
N SER A 187 30.50 -5.03 -20.50
CA SER A 187 29.84 -4.13 -19.56
C SER A 187 29.17 -4.95 -18.46
N GLU A 188 29.25 -4.46 -17.23
CA GLU A 188 28.63 -5.11 -16.08
C GLU A 188 27.96 -4.04 -15.22
N VAL A 189 26.69 -4.28 -14.91
CA VAL A 189 25.88 -3.39 -14.07
C VAL A 189 25.07 -4.23 -13.10
N THR A 190 24.99 -3.77 -11.86
CA THR A 190 24.21 -4.38 -10.79
C THR A 190 23.22 -3.37 -10.25
N HIS A 191 21.95 -3.75 -10.17
CA HIS A 191 20.91 -2.96 -9.49
C HIS A 191 20.41 -3.74 -8.28
N TRP A 192 20.22 -3.04 -7.17
CA TRP A 192 19.40 -3.51 -6.05
C TRP A 192 17.98 -3.00 -6.28
N VAL A 193 17.10 -3.89 -6.71
CA VAL A 193 15.72 -3.59 -7.08
C VAL A 193 14.87 -3.55 -5.82
N ASN A 194 14.27 -2.39 -5.53
CA ASN A 194 13.34 -2.24 -4.41
C ASN A 194 12.05 -3.02 -4.67
N ILE A 195 11.72 -3.95 -3.78
CA ILE A 195 10.54 -4.80 -3.92
C ILE A 195 9.34 -4.09 -3.28
N GLN A 196 9.48 -3.59 -2.06
CA GLN A 196 8.40 -2.88 -1.36
C GLN A 196 8.10 -1.51 -1.98
N ASN A 197 9.14 -0.75 -2.31
CA ASN A 197 9.02 0.63 -2.79
C ASN A 197 9.17 0.74 -4.32
N ASN A 198 8.66 1.83 -4.90
CA ASN A 198 8.65 2.01 -6.36
C ASN A 198 9.72 2.95 -6.91
N CYS A 199 10.57 3.57 -6.08
CA CYS A 199 11.63 4.41 -6.61
C CYS A 199 12.63 3.60 -7.45
N ASP A 200 12.97 4.16 -8.61
CA ASP A 200 13.89 3.57 -9.57
C ASP A 200 14.77 4.64 -10.21
N ALA A 201 16.03 4.29 -10.39
CA ALA A 201 17.03 5.13 -11.05
C ALA A 201 18.15 4.26 -11.63
N THR A 202 18.92 4.88 -12.51
CA THR A 202 20.18 4.34 -13.02
C THR A 202 21.26 5.41 -13.01
N ILE A 203 22.47 5.03 -13.39
CA ILE A 203 23.63 5.93 -13.54
C ILE A 203 24.18 5.86 -14.95
N LYS A 204 24.64 7.02 -15.43
CA LYS A 204 25.38 7.17 -16.68
C LYS A 204 26.80 7.62 -16.38
N ILE A 205 27.76 6.94 -17.00
CA ILE A 205 29.17 7.35 -17.04
C ILE A 205 29.48 7.84 -18.46
N SER A 206 30.23 8.93 -18.58
CA SER A 206 30.59 9.53 -19.86
C SER A 206 31.93 10.28 -19.78
N GLU A 207 32.48 10.65 -20.94
CA GLU A 207 33.74 11.43 -21.03
C GLU A 207 34.89 10.79 -20.24
N ILE A 208 35.04 9.47 -20.37
CA ILE A 208 36.08 8.72 -19.67
C ILE A 208 37.45 9.09 -20.23
N SER A 209 38.38 9.36 -19.32
CA SER A 209 39.80 9.60 -19.60
C SER A 209 40.66 9.08 -18.44
N ASN A 210 41.97 9.04 -18.65
CA ASN A 210 42.93 8.69 -17.60
C ASN A 210 42.93 9.69 -16.41
N TYR A 211 42.27 10.85 -16.56
CA TYR A 211 42.22 11.90 -15.53
C TYR A 211 40.85 11.99 -14.84
N GLY A 212 39.88 11.16 -15.23
CA GLY A 212 38.54 11.18 -14.68
C GLY A 212 37.45 10.91 -15.70
N PHE A 213 36.21 11.02 -15.23
CA PHE A 213 34.99 10.81 -16.00
C PHE A 213 33.85 11.67 -15.44
N LYS A 214 32.77 11.79 -16.21
CA LYS A 214 31.53 12.42 -15.75
C LYS A 214 30.49 11.39 -15.38
N VAL A 215 29.76 11.67 -14.31
CA VAL A 215 28.64 10.87 -13.81
C VAL A 215 27.35 11.65 -13.86
N LYS A 216 26.25 10.90 -13.99
CA LYS A 216 24.90 11.42 -13.84
C LYS A 216 23.99 10.34 -13.28
N ALA A 217 23.29 10.64 -12.19
CA ALA A 217 22.12 9.85 -11.79
C ALA A 217 20.91 10.21 -12.65
N ILE A 218 20.13 9.21 -13.05
CA ILE A 218 18.97 9.34 -13.92
C ILE A 218 17.80 8.69 -13.20
N SER A 219 16.87 9.50 -12.70
CA SER A 219 15.61 8.97 -12.16
C SER A 219 14.79 8.34 -13.27
N ARG A 220 14.23 7.16 -12.98
CA ARG A 220 13.21 6.47 -13.79
C ARG A 220 11.84 6.55 -13.11
N GLN A 221 11.82 6.54 -11.78
CA GLN A 221 10.63 6.70 -10.96
C GLN A 221 10.98 7.39 -9.63
N GLY A 222 10.22 8.43 -9.29
CA GLY A 222 10.43 9.27 -8.11
C GLY A 222 11.37 10.46 -8.35
N ASN A 223 11.51 11.34 -7.37
CA ASN A 223 12.44 12.47 -7.42
C ASN A 223 13.70 12.16 -6.61
N VAL A 224 14.86 12.37 -7.23
CA VAL A 224 16.16 12.15 -6.58
C VAL A 224 16.48 13.33 -5.65
N LEU A 225 16.70 13.04 -4.38
CA LEU A 225 17.03 13.98 -3.31
C LEU A 225 18.54 14.11 -3.07
N ASN A 226 19.29 12.99 -3.11
CA ASN A 226 20.74 12.95 -2.92
C ASN A 226 21.36 11.73 -3.60
N VAL A 227 22.67 11.75 -3.88
CA VAL A 227 23.43 10.57 -4.32
C VAL A 227 24.77 10.52 -3.63
N ASP A 228 25.05 9.41 -2.94
CA ASP A 228 26.38 9.12 -2.42
C ASP A 228 27.13 8.25 -3.43
N TRP A 229 28.34 8.67 -3.81
CA TRP A 229 29.15 7.97 -4.81
C TRP A 229 30.36 7.31 -4.15
N ALA A 230 30.72 6.12 -4.64
CA ALA A 230 31.98 5.48 -4.29
C ALA A 230 32.65 4.89 -5.53
N LEU A 231 33.94 5.20 -5.70
CA LEU A 231 34.81 4.63 -6.72
C LEU A 231 35.73 3.60 -6.06
N ASP A 232 35.63 2.34 -6.46
CA ASP A 232 36.39 1.21 -5.89
C ASP A 232 36.26 1.14 -4.34
N GLY A 233 35.07 1.47 -3.83
CA GLY A 233 34.76 1.51 -2.40
C GLY A 233 35.27 2.74 -1.65
N GLN A 234 35.93 3.68 -2.32
CA GLN A 234 36.31 4.97 -1.75
C GLN A 234 35.26 6.03 -2.08
N GLU A 235 34.81 6.78 -1.09
CA GLU A 235 33.85 7.87 -1.26
C GLU A 235 34.41 8.94 -2.21
N VAL A 236 33.56 9.40 -3.12
CA VAL A 236 33.82 10.51 -4.03
C VAL A 236 32.60 11.41 -4.03
N ASP A 237 32.80 12.72 -4.18
CA ASP A 237 31.73 13.69 -3.95
C ASP A 237 31.49 14.58 -5.19
N PRO A 238 31.10 14.02 -6.34
CA PRO A 238 30.49 14.82 -7.39
C PRO A 238 29.03 15.14 -7.01
N ASP A 239 28.53 16.31 -7.45
CA ASP A 239 27.09 16.59 -7.46
C ASP A 239 26.31 15.52 -8.29
N PHE A 240 24.97 15.61 -8.33
CA PHE A 240 24.09 14.74 -9.15
C PHE A 240 24.54 14.55 -10.60
N VAL A 241 25.16 15.59 -11.16
CA VAL A 241 25.86 15.59 -12.43
C VAL A 241 27.20 16.25 -12.18
N GLY A 242 28.28 15.48 -12.23
CA GLY A 242 29.60 15.98 -11.86
C GLY A 242 30.72 15.26 -12.55
N ALA A 243 31.93 15.78 -12.38
CA ALA A 243 33.15 15.15 -12.82
C ALA A 243 33.86 14.55 -11.61
N ILE A 244 34.27 13.29 -11.72
CA ILE A 244 35.16 12.65 -10.77
C ILE A 244 36.56 12.74 -11.37
N SER A 245 37.43 13.53 -10.73
CA SER A 245 38.83 13.65 -11.12
C SER A 245 39.67 12.65 -10.33
N SER A 246 40.19 11.63 -11.03
CA SER A 246 41.04 10.60 -10.45
C SER A 246 42.02 10.08 -11.50
N SER A 247 43.19 9.61 -11.09
CA SER A 247 44.11 8.92 -11.99
C SER A 247 43.63 7.48 -12.16
N LEU A 248 43.04 7.19 -13.32
CA LEU A 248 42.36 5.92 -13.57
C LEU A 248 43.13 5.09 -14.58
N TYR A 249 43.36 3.83 -14.25
CA TYR A 249 44.01 2.85 -15.12
C TYR A 249 43.36 1.48 -14.90
N GLY A 250 42.86 0.90 -15.98
CA GLY A 250 42.22 -0.41 -15.96
C GLY A 250 40.76 -0.37 -15.57
N THR A 251 40.30 -1.46 -14.97
CA THR A 251 38.89 -1.67 -14.63
C THR A 251 38.57 -1.12 -13.25
N HIS A 252 37.50 -0.34 -13.17
CA HIS A 252 37.01 0.29 -11.95
C HIS A 252 35.53 0.00 -11.75
N THR A 253 35.07 0.07 -10.49
CA THR A 253 33.67 -0.06 -10.12
C THR A 253 33.18 1.23 -9.48
N LEU A 254 32.15 1.82 -10.08
CA LEU A 254 31.43 2.96 -9.52
C LEU A 254 30.15 2.45 -8.86
N ARG A 255 29.99 2.75 -7.57
CA ARG A 255 28.75 2.55 -6.81
C ARG A 255 28.06 3.89 -6.60
N ALA A 256 26.75 3.92 -6.78
CA ALA A 256 25.90 5.05 -6.46
C ALA A 256 24.78 4.59 -5.53
N GLU A 257 24.60 5.28 -4.42
CA GLU A 257 23.47 5.14 -3.52
C GLU A 257 22.58 6.38 -3.65
N ILE A 258 21.42 6.19 -4.27
CA ILE A 258 20.53 7.25 -4.72
C ILE A 258 19.38 7.32 -3.73
N TYR A 259 19.19 8.47 -3.08
CA TYR A 259 18.10 8.72 -2.14
C TYR A 259 17.01 9.55 -2.80
N PHE A 260 15.75 9.23 -2.52
CA PHE A 260 14.60 9.88 -3.12
C PHE A 260 13.84 10.71 -2.08
N GLU A 261 13.13 11.75 -2.53
CA GLU A 261 12.28 12.61 -1.68
C GLU A 261 11.18 11.81 -0.96
N GLU A 262 10.77 10.69 -1.55
CA GLU A 262 9.75 9.76 -1.05
C GLU A 262 10.26 8.89 0.11
N GLY A 263 11.54 9.02 0.51
CA GLY A 263 12.12 8.34 1.67
C GLY A 263 12.69 6.94 1.39
N CYS A 264 12.67 6.47 0.15
CA CYS A 264 13.35 5.24 -0.26
C CYS A 264 14.71 5.54 -0.92
N SER A 265 15.56 4.52 -1.02
CA SER A 265 16.87 4.61 -1.68
C SER A 265 17.06 3.48 -2.69
N LYS A 266 18.03 3.64 -3.59
CA LYS A 266 18.41 2.62 -4.58
C LYS A 266 19.92 2.56 -4.76
N VAL A 267 20.47 1.35 -4.86
CA VAL A 267 21.88 1.13 -5.14
C VAL A 267 22.07 0.66 -6.58
N VAL A 268 23.01 1.29 -7.28
CA VAL A 268 23.47 0.89 -8.61
C VAL A 268 24.99 0.80 -8.62
N GLU A 269 25.53 -0.31 -9.09
CA GLU A 269 26.97 -0.50 -9.32
C GLU A 269 27.24 -0.75 -10.79
N ARG A 270 28.31 -0.14 -11.30
CA ARG A 270 28.71 -0.28 -12.69
C ARG A 270 30.22 -0.42 -12.81
N THR A 271 30.63 -1.46 -13.52
CA THR A 271 32.04 -1.67 -13.87
C THR A 271 32.33 -1.05 -15.23
N PHE A 272 33.47 -0.36 -15.34
CA PHE A 272 33.92 0.25 -16.58
C PHE A 272 35.45 0.21 -16.69
N ASP A 273 35.95 0.27 -17.92
CA ASP A 273 37.39 0.34 -18.21
C ASP A 273 37.79 1.78 -18.52
N ALA A 274 38.69 2.35 -17.72
CA ALA A 274 39.18 3.71 -17.88
C ALA A 274 40.06 3.90 -19.13
N PHE A 275 40.60 2.83 -19.72
CA PHE A 275 41.34 2.90 -21.00
C PHE A 275 40.42 3.09 -22.20
N ASN A 276 39.14 2.77 -22.07
CA ASN A 276 38.18 2.88 -23.16
C ASN A 276 37.42 4.21 -23.07
N THR A 277 37.86 5.20 -23.84
CA THR A 277 37.20 6.52 -23.94
C THR A 277 35.79 6.46 -24.53
N THR A 278 35.41 5.32 -25.12
CA THR A 278 34.08 5.03 -25.69
C THR A 278 33.55 3.70 -25.15
N PRO A 279 33.22 3.64 -23.85
CA PRO A 279 32.83 2.39 -23.20
C PRO A 279 31.47 1.90 -23.72
N CYS A 280 31.32 0.59 -23.89
CA CYS A 280 30.05 -0.04 -24.28
C CYS A 280 29.13 -0.24 -23.08
N LEU A 281 28.78 0.85 -22.38
CA LEU A 281 27.98 0.78 -21.16
C LEU A 281 26.54 0.38 -21.49
N THR A 282 26.16 -0.84 -21.12
CA THR A 282 24.78 -1.33 -21.23
C THR A 282 24.05 -1.23 -19.91
N ASP A 283 22.72 -1.28 -19.94
CA ASP A 283 21.86 -1.22 -18.76
C ASP A 283 20.71 -2.20 -18.93
N PHE A 284 19.78 -2.25 -17.99
CA PHE A 284 18.52 -2.95 -18.14
C PHE A 284 17.34 -2.20 -17.55
N TRP A 285 16.17 -2.56 -18.06
CA TRP A 285 14.88 -2.19 -17.54
C TRP A 285 14.25 -3.37 -16.84
N TYR A 286 13.34 -3.09 -15.91
CA TYR A 286 12.52 -4.12 -15.31
C TYR A 286 11.09 -3.64 -15.12
N GLU A 287 10.16 -4.59 -15.17
CA GLU A 287 8.78 -4.40 -14.76
C GLU A 287 8.56 -5.15 -13.45
N LYS A 288 7.92 -4.49 -12.49
CA LYS A 288 7.51 -5.08 -11.21
C LYS A 288 5.99 -5.17 -11.19
N ASN A 289 5.47 -6.40 -11.18
CA ASN A 289 4.04 -6.65 -11.10
C ASN A 289 3.72 -7.39 -9.79
N LYS A 290 2.57 -7.11 -9.19
CA LYS A 290 2.10 -7.90 -8.04
C LYS A 290 1.94 -9.35 -8.49
N SER A 291 2.44 -10.26 -7.66
CA SER A 291 2.39 -11.68 -7.96
C SER A 291 0.99 -12.21 -7.70
N THR A 292 0.48 -13.04 -8.60
CA THR A 292 -0.82 -13.68 -8.41
C THR A 292 -0.71 -15.20 -8.42
N THR A 293 -1.67 -15.84 -7.77
CA THR A 293 -1.87 -17.29 -7.83
C THR A 293 -3.33 -17.59 -8.10
N TYR A 294 -3.58 -18.65 -8.86
CA TYR A 294 -4.95 -19.10 -9.10
C TYR A 294 -5.50 -19.71 -7.81
N ASP A 295 -6.64 -19.18 -7.37
CA ASP A 295 -7.45 -19.70 -6.29
C ASP A 295 -8.92 -19.49 -6.70
N SER A 296 -9.57 -20.57 -7.15
CA SER A 296 -10.97 -20.52 -7.57
C SER A 296 -11.92 -20.07 -6.46
N GLU A 297 -11.54 -20.29 -5.20
CA GLU A 297 -12.36 -19.98 -4.03
C GLU A 297 -12.07 -18.58 -3.48
N GLN A 298 -10.93 -18.01 -3.86
CA GLN A 298 -10.41 -16.69 -3.47
C GLN A 298 -10.49 -16.50 -1.95
N LEU A 299 -9.90 -17.46 -1.23
CA LEU A 299 -9.90 -17.50 0.22
C LEU A 299 -9.14 -16.28 0.77
N GLY A 300 -9.70 -15.63 1.78
CA GLY A 300 -9.09 -14.43 2.36
C GLY A 300 -9.14 -13.20 1.45
N ALA A 301 -9.88 -13.22 0.34
CA ALA A 301 -10.04 -12.05 -0.52
C ALA A 301 -11.16 -11.11 -0.03
N VAL A 302 -11.02 -9.83 -0.34
CA VAL A 302 -11.97 -8.75 -0.04
C VAL A 302 -12.65 -8.31 -1.33
N GLU A 303 -13.97 -8.18 -1.32
CA GLU A 303 -14.71 -7.44 -2.33
C GLU A 303 -15.16 -6.12 -1.75
N LEU A 304 -14.67 -5.02 -2.35
CA LEU A 304 -15.08 -3.67 -2.00
C LEU A 304 -16.08 -3.17 -3.04
N GLU A 305 -17.25 -2.77 -2.57
CA GLU A 305 -18.32 -2.26 -3.40
C GLU A 305 -18.69 -0.83 -3.01
N TYR A 306 -18.94 -0.02 -4.03
CA TYR A 306 -19.46 1.33 -3.93
C TYR A 306 -20.72 1.46 -4.77
N TYR A 307 -21.78 2.00 -4.16
CA TYR A 307 -23.00 2.37 -4.88
C TYR A 307 -23.09 3.88 -4.95
N ASP A 308 -23.24 4.42 -6.16
CA ASP A 308 -23.38 5.86 -6.37
C ASP A 308 -24.76 6.41 -5.94
N GLU A 309 -24.99 7.70 -6.14
CA GLU A 309 -26.26 8.38 -5.83
C GLU A 309 -27.48 7.83 -6.61
N ASN A 310 -27.22 7.20 -7.74
CA ASN A 310 -28.22 6.57 -8.60
C ASN A 310 -28.44 5.10 -8.25
N GLY A 311 -27.57 4.53 -7.41
CA GLY A 311 -27.57 3.13 -6.99
C GLY A 311 -26.86 2.20 -7.97
N LYS A 312 -26.00 2.75 -8.83
CA LYS A 312 -25.14 1.97 -9.71
C LYS A 312 -23.99 1.38 -8.89
N LYS A 313 -23.82 0.05 -8.98
CA LYS A 313 -22.75 -0.70 -8.31
C LYS A 313 -21.42 -0.59 -9.06
N PHE A 314 -20.37 -0.28 -8.32
CA PHE A 314 -18.98 -0.42 -8.72
C PHE A 314 -18.29 -1.36 -7.73
N THR A 315 -17.54 -2.36 -8.20
CA THR A 315 -16.92 -3.38 -7.35
C THR A 315 -15.52 -3.75 -7.85
N THR A 316 -14.69 -4.27 -6.94
CA THR A 316 -13.41 -4.88 -7.26
C THR A 316 -13.55 -6.26 -7.94
N PHE A 317 -14.74 -6.85 -7.93
CA PHE A 317 -14.97 -8.21 -8.46
C PHE A 317 -14.71 -8.37 -9.97
N TYR A 318 -14.65 -7.31 -10.77
CA TYR A 318 -14.37 -7.46 -12.20
C TYR A 318 -12.88 -7.61 -12.51
N SER A 319 -12.56 -8.31 -13.61
CA SER A 319 -11.16 -8.58 -14.00
C SER A 319 -10.33 -7.30 -14.16
N GLY A 320 -9.05 -7.36 -13.76
CA GLY A 320 -8.11 -6.26 -13.93
C GLY A 320 -8.41 -5.08 -12.99
N THR A 321 -8.97 -5.36 -11.81
CA THR A 321 -8.92 -4.42 -10.70
C THR A 321 -7.50 -4.39 -10.14
N ASN A 322 -7.02 -3.19 -9.86
CA ASN A 322 -5.75 -2.94 -9.22
C ASN A 322 -6.00 -2.08 -7.98
N GLY A 323 -5.10 -2.19 -7.01
CA GLY A 323 -5.22 -1.53 -5.73
C GLY A 323 -4.62 -2.34 -4.59
N ASP A 324 -4.80 -1.82 -3.38
CA ASP A 324 -4.39 -2.43 -2.12
C ASP A 324 -5.55 -2.31 -1.13
N PHE A 325 -5.74 -3.33 -0.30
CA PHE A 325 -6.61 -3.30 0.86
C PHE A 325 -5.79 -3.75 2.07
N GLU A 326 -5.74 -2.94 3.11
CA GLU A 326 -5.01 -3.23 4.33
C GLU A 326 -5.93 -3.11 5.53
N ILE A 327 -5.94 -4.12 6.39
CA ILE A 327 -6.46 -3.99 7.74
C ILE A 327 -5.33 -3.47 8.62
N VAL A 328 -5.47 -2.25 9.15
CA VAL A 328 -4.44 -1.61 9.98
C VAL A 328 -4.48 -2.14 11.41
N SER A 329 -5.68 -2.32 11.96
CA SER A 329 -5.89 -2.88 13.28
C SER A 329 -7.29 -3.46 13.40
N LEU A 330 -7.48 -4.39 14.34
CA LEU A 330 -8.78 -4.99 14.61
C LEU A 330 -8.95 -5.34 16.08
N SER A 331 -10.20 -5.39 16.53
CA SER A 331 -10.58 -5.71 17.90
C SER A 331 -11.99 -6.33 17.92
N PRO A 332 -12.28 -7.27 18.84
CA PRO A 332 -13.65 -7.71 19.09
C PRO A 332 -14.56 -6.51 19.38
N TYR A 333 -15.81 -6.60 18.97
CA TYR A 333 -16.81 -5.56 19.19
C TYR A 333 -18.13 -6.17 19.69
N LEU A 334 -19.11 -5.30 19.97
CA LEU A 334 -20.43 -5.69 20.49
C LEU A 334 -21.16 -6.60 19.49
N GLU A 335 -22.02 -7.48 20.01
CA GLU A 335 -22.91 -8.26 19.14
C GLU A 335 -23.83 -7.33 18.33
N ASN A 336 -24.17 -7.75 17.11
CA ASN A 336 -25.14 -7.03 16.30
C ASN A 336 -26.59 -7.32 16.77
N GLU A 337 -27.58 -6.71 16.12
CA GLU A 337 -29.00 -6.87 16.49
C GLU A 337 -29.53 -8.31 16.34
N LYS A 338 -28.81 -9.16 15.60
CA LYS A 338 -29.11 -10.60 15.46
C LYS A 338 -28.43 -11.46 16.53
N GLY A 339 -27.66 -10.86 17.45
CA GLY A 339 -26.86 -11.58 18.45
C GLY A 339 -25.60 -12.25 17.88
N GLN A 340 -25.17 -11.87 16.67
CA GLN A 340 -23.93 -12.39 16.07
C GLN A 340 -22.73 -11.63 16.63
N GLN A 341 -21.63 -12.34 16.85
CA GLN A 341 -20.36 -11.71 17.24
C GLN A 341 -19.86 -10.82 16.11
N THR A 342 -19.20 -9.72 16.47
CA THR A 342 -18.62 -8.81 15.49
C THR A 342 -17.18 -8.48 15.81
N THR A 343 -16.41 -8.20 14.76
CA THR A 343 -15.04 -7.70 14.85
C THR A 343 -15.00 -6.33 14.17
N ARG A 344 -14.57 -5.31 14.91
CA ARG A 344 -14.29 -3.97 14.39
C ARG A 344 -12.86 -3.92 13.87
N PHE A 345 -12.63 -3.22 12.77
CA PHE A 345 -11.30 -2.99 12.23
C PHE A 345 -11.17 -1.62 11.58
N PHE A 346 -9.96 -1.10 11.58
CA PHE A 346 -9.55 0.05 10.78
C PHE A 346 -8.91 -0.46 9.50
N PHE A 347 -9.23 0.17 8.38
CA PHE A 347 -8.69 -0.22 7.08
C PHE A 347 -8.23 0.98 6.26
N GLU A 348 -7.33 0.69 5.34
CA GLU A 348 -6.92 1.57 4.25
C GLU A 348 -7.09 0.83 2.93
N ALA A 349 -7.51 1.55 1.89
CA ALA A 349 -7.82 0.98 0.60
C ALA A 349 -7.56 1.99 -0.53
N ASN A 350 -7.05 1.49 -1.64
CA ASN A 350 -7.08 2.15 -2.94
C ASN A 350 -7.54 1.10 -3.96
N ALA A 351 -8.42 1.45 -4.88
CA ALA A 351 -8.93 0.51 -5.87
C ALA A 351 -9.47 1.18 -7.13
N ILE A 352 -9.37 0.48 -8.27
CA ILE A 352 -10.22 0.76 -9.44
C ILE A 352 -11.46 -0.14 -9.36
N LEU A 353 -12.61 0.48 -9.10
CA LEU A 353 -13.90 -0.21 -9.03
C LEU A 353 -14.57 -0.17 -10.41
N LYS A 354 -15.17 -1.28 -10.83
CA LYS A 354 -15.83 -1.40 -12.13
C LYS A 354 -17.30 -1.77 -11.98
N SER A 355 -18.10 -1.30 -12.92
CA SER A 355 -19.51 -1.64 -13.06
C SER A 355 -19.71 -2.69 -14.16
N GLU A 356 -20.88 -3.32 -14.18
CA GLU A 356 -21.27 -4.35 -15.17
C GLU A 356 -21.18 -3.84 -16.62
N ASP A 357 -21.47 -2.55 -16.83
CA ASP A 357 -21.38 -1.88 -18.14
C ASP A 357 -19.94 -1.52 -18.56
N GLY A 358 -18.93 -1.90 -17.77
CA GLY A 358 -17.51 -1.64 -18.04
C GLY A 358 -17.04 -0.24 -17.64
N THR A 359 -17.92 0.63 -17.13
CA THR A 359 -17.50 1.91 -16.55
C THR A 359 -16.70 1.68 -15.28
N SER A 360 -15.79 2.61 -14.96
CA SER A 360 -14.92 2.51 -13.79
C SER A 360 -14.88 3.80 -13.00
N VAL A 361 -14.61 3.67 -11.72
CA VAL A 361 -14.28 4.77 -10.82
C VAL A 361 -13.00 4.45 -10.09
N GLU A 362 -12.17 5.46 -9.89
CA GLU A 362 -10.97 5.39 -9.08
C GLU A 362 -11.31 5.77 -7.64
N LEU A 363 -11.12 4.84 -6.71
CA LEU A 363 -11.23 5.05 -5.28
C LEU A 363 -9.81 5.22 -4.72
N THR A 364 -9.50 6.42 -4.24
CA THR A 364 -8.20 6.77 -3.65
C THR A 364 -8.36 7.31 -2.24
N GLU A 365 -7.31 7.21 -1.44
CA GLU A 365 -7.29 7.68 -0.05
C GLU A 365 -8.49 7.15 0.75
N CYS A 366 -8.90 5.89 0.49
CA CYS A 366 -10.01 5.30 1.21
C CYS A 366 -9.51 4.77 2.55
N PHE A 367 -10.11 5.23 3.63
CA PHE A 367 -9.81 4.71 4.96
C PHE A 367 -11.04 4.81 5.85
N GLY A 368 -11.11 3.97 6.87
CA GLY A 368 -12.29 3.94 7.71
C GLY A 368 -12.20 3.01 8.90
N SER A 369 -13.25 3.06 9.69
CA SER A 369 -13.53 2.15 10.79
C SER A 369 -14.79 1.36 10.43
N PHE A 370 -14.64 0.06 10.19
CA PHE A 370 -15.72 -0.86 9.84
C PHE A 370 -15.86 -1.97 10.88
N ALA A 371 -16.92 -2.74 10.78
CA ALA A 371 -17.06 -4.01 11.47
C ALA A 371 -17.71 -5.03 10.53
N VAL A 372 -17.47 -6.30 10.83
CA VAL A 372 -18.11 -7.43 10.17
C VAL A 372 -18.58 -8.42 11.22
N ALA A 373 -19.69 -9.10 10.94
CA ALA A 373 -20.17 -10.17 11.80
C ALA A 373 -19.49 -11.50 11.45
N HIS A 374 -19.48 -12.43 12.39
CA HIS A 374 -18.98 -13.79 12.19
C HIS A 374 -19.68 -14.78 13.14
N PRO A 375 -19.62 -16.10 12.83
CA PRO A 375 -20.07 -17.16 13.72
C PRO A 375 -19.43 -17.15 15.10
#